data_AF-A0A835NHK9-F1
#
_entry.id   AF-A0A835NHK9-F1
#
_cell.length_a   1.000
_cell.length_b   1.000
_cell.length_c   1.000
_cell.angle_alpha   90.00
_cell.angle_beta   90.00
_cell.angle_gamma   90.00
#
_symmetry.space_group_name_H-M   'P 1'
#
loop_
_entity.id
_entity.type
_entity.pdbx_description
1 polymer ?
#
loop_
_entity_poly.entity_id
_entity_poly.type
_entity_poly.pdbx_seq_one_letter_code
_entity_poly.pdbx_strand_id
1 'polypeptide(L)'
;WQPALASATPAQLAGLLRGQGGPGAAWPLSLLAFAAAARALAFPRGCPGGSPRPPCQSSHLHPLLRLHIKPKKQHEIQRLSKLLQRLSQATGCERVVDIGAGQIGEAGRTPFWDPSHESGDGGVLYAHLGLPLAGLDPARIPLDSEAVGAMLEQQHKVVAFCTLGQLLAPVVETLILLDRLLYLREQGFHCALVPLFNPQFSPRNLVLVAARTPLATVLAGLDKDSEDRDSSEDRHSNEDEDLGEAESPREGQSPHSPGHRPQ
;
A
#
# COMPACT_ATOMS: atom_id res chain seq x y z
N TRP A 1 4.48 26.96 -18.06
CA TRP A 1 3.64 25.75 -17.91
C TRP A 1 2.19 26.05 -17.56
N GLN A 2 1.89 27.23 -16.96
CA GLN A 2 0.56 27.58 -16.44
C GLN A 2 -0.60 27.38 -17.43
N PRO A 3 -0.56 27.81 -18.72
CA PRO A 3 -1.69 27.63 -19.62
C PRO A 3 -2.04 26.16 -19.86
N ALA A 4 -1.01 25.33 -20.12
CA ALA A 4 -1.18 23.91 -20.37
C ALA A 4 -1.68 23.14 -19.12
N LEU A 5 -1.26 23.56 -17.94
CA LEU A 5 -1.70 22.96 -16.67
C LEU A 5 -3.10 23.45 -16.27
N ALA A 6 -3.47 24.69 -16.60
CA ALA A 6 -4.78 25.24 -16.27
C ALA A 6 -5.91 24.58 -17.08
N SER A 7 -5.64 24.18 -18.33
CA SER A 7 -6.59 23.49 -19.19
C SER A 7 -6.55 21.96 -19.07
N ALA A 8 -5.71 21.40 -18.20
CA ALA A 8 -5.48 19.97 -18.11
C ALA A 8 -6.60 19.26 -17.35
N THR A 9 -7.08 18.14 -17.90
CA THR A 9 -8.03 17.27 -17.18
C THR A 9 -7.29 16.41 -16.14
N PRO A 10 -7.99 15.92 -15.09
CA PRO A 10 -7.40 15.00 -14.12
C PRO A 10 -6.77 13.74 -14.77
N ALA A 11 -7.37 13.23 -15.85
CA ALA A 11 -6.84 12.09 -16.60
C ALA A 11 -5.52 12.43 -17.31
N GLN A 12 -5.41 13.63 -17.89
CA GLN A 12 -4.19 14.11 -18.52
C GLN A 12 -3.07 14.31 -17.49
N LEU A 13 -3.38 14.89 -16.31
CA LEU A 13 -2.42 15.04 -15.21
C LEU A 13 -1.98 13.67 -14.66
N ALA A 14 -2.90 12.71 -14.52
CA ALA A 14 -2.56 11.34 -14.13
C ALA A 14 -1.65 10.65 -15.16
N GLY A 15 -1.90 10.84 -16.46
CA GLY A 15 -1.00 10.37 -17.53
C GLY A 15 0.39 11.00 -17.41
N LEU A 16 0.44 12.31 -17.20
CA LEU A 16 1.68 13.05 -16.97
C LEU A 16 2.44 12.52 -15.76
N LEU A 17 1.80 12.07 -14.68
CA LEU A 17 2.44 11.43 -13.52
C LEU A 17 2.96 10.02 -13.83
N ARG A 18 2.20 9.23 -14.59
CA ARG A 18 2.57 7.85 -14.98
C ARG A 18 3.63 7.80 -16.07
N GLY A 19 3.97 8.93 -16.68
CA GLY A 19 4.88 8.98 -17.84
C GLY A 19 4.22 8.43 -19.11
N GLN A 20 2.90 8.27 -19.10
CA GLN A 20 2.13 7.89 -20.26
C GLN A 20 1.74 9.18 -20.98
N GLY A 21 2.17 9.34 -22.24
CA GLY A 21 1.68 10.42 -23.09
C GLY A 21 0.18 10.26 -23.28
N GLY A 22 -0.63 10.95 -22.46
CA GLY A 22 -2.07 10.87 -22.53
C GLY A 22 -2.58 11.38 -23.89
N PRO A 23 -3.62 10.76 -24.48
CA PRO A 23 -4.16 11.19 -25.76
C PRO A 23 -4.70 12.62 -25.66
N GLY A 24 -4.24 13.50 -26.56
CA GLY A 24 -4.84 14.83 -26.80
C GLY A 24 -4.25 16.02 -26.05
N ALA A 25 -3.24 15.86 -25.19
CA ALA A 25 -2.57 17.00 -24.53
C ALA A 25 -1.24 17.37 -25.20
N ALA A 26 -1.16 18.54 -25.82
CA ALA A 26 0.10 19.12 -26.29
C ALA A 26 0.87 19.73 -25.11
N TRP A 27 1.59 18.89 -24.35
CA TRP A 27 2.40 19.37 -23.24
C TRP A 27 3.61 20.18 -23.72
N PRO A 28 3.96 21.30 -23.03
CA PRO A 28 5.20 22.00 -23.31
C PRO A 28 6.41 21.07 -23.18
N LEU A 29 7.34 21.12 -24.14
CA LEU A 29 8.53 20.26 -24.13
C LEU A 29 9.35 20.39 -22.84
N SER A 30 9.45 21.58 -22.27
CA SER A 30 10.15 21.80 -21.00
C SER A 30 9.47 21.12 -19.80
N LEU A 31 8.14 20.97 -19.83
CA LEU A 31 7.40 20.23 -18.80
C LEU A 31 7.61 18.71 -18.95
N LEU A 32 7.60 18.22 -20.19
CA LEU A 32 7.92 16.80 -20.47
C LEU A 32 9.36 16.47 -20.08
N ALA A 33 10.31 17.34 -20.42
CA ALA A 33 11.71 17.21 -20.03
C ALA A 33 11.88 17.22 -18.50
N PHE A 34 11.20 18.13 -17.80
CA PHE A 34 11.18 18.15 -16.33
C PHE A 34 10.65 16.83 -15.76
N ALA A 35 9.51 16.33 -16.24
CA ALA A 35 8.93 15.08 -15.77
C ALA A 35 9.82 13.86 -16.08
N ALA A 36 10.47 13.84 -17.26
CA ALA A 36 11.42 12.80 -17.63
C ALA A 36 12.67 12.82 -16.73
N ALA A 37 13.25 14.00 -16.50
CA ALA A 37 14.40 14.19 -15.62
C ALA A 37 14.07 13.79 -14.18
N ALA A 38 12.91 14.19 -13.66
CA ALA A 38 12.47 13.82 -12.32
C ALA A 38 12.37 12.29 -12.14
N ARG A 39 11.88 11.56 -13.16
CA ARG A 39 11.86 10.09 -13.12
C ARG A 39 13.26 9.48 -13.22
N ALA A 40 14.11 10.02 -14.08
CA ALA A 40 15.46 9.50 -14.28
C ALA A 40 16.36 9.69 -13.04
N LEU A 41 16.14 10.78 -12.28
CA LEU A 41 16.88 11.07 -11.05
C LEU A 41 16.32 10.34 -9.83
N ALA A 42 15.07 9.86 -9.88
CA ALA A 42 14.47 9.12 -8.79
C ALA A 42 15.02 7.69 -8.73
N PHE A 43 15.30 7.23 -7.51
CA PHE A 43 15.75 5.86 -7.28
C PHE A 43 14.67 4.86 -7.74
N PRO A 44 15.04 3.76 -8.43
CA PRO A 44 14.08 2.79 -8.90
C PRO A 44 13.22 2.23 -7.77
N ARG A 45 11.91 2.39 -7.91
CA ARG A 45 10.91 1.87 -6.95
C ARG A 45 10.37 0.48 -7.32
N GLY A 46 10.83 -0.12 -8.41
CA GLY A 46 10.38 -1.46 -8.83
C GLY A 46 11.11 -2.57 -8.07
N CYS A 47 10.35 -3.59 -7.63
CA CYS A 47 10.88 -4.93 -7.36
C CYS A 47 10.84 -5.73 -8.68
N PRO A 48 11.80 -6.62 -8.95
CA PRO A 48 11.75 -7.48 -10.13
C PRO A 48 10.67 -8.55 -9.94
N GLY A 49 9.72 -8.67 -10.89
CA GLY A 49 8.83 -9.82 -11.02
C GLY A 49 7.76 -9.99 -9.92
N GLY A 50 6.53 -9.54 -10.18
CA GLY A 50 5.40 -9.92 -9.34
C GLY A 50 4.08 -9.39 -9.89
N SER A 51 3.13 -10.29 -10.14
CA SER A 51 1.77 -9.91 -10.51
C SER A 51 1.10 -9.11 -9.37
N PRO A 52 0.21 -8.15 -9.67
CA PRO A 52 -0.50 -7.37 -8.67
C PRO A 52 -1.62 -8.21 -8.07
N ARG A 53 -1.28 -9.20 -7.23
CA ARG A 53 -2.25 -9.83 -6.32
C ARG A 53 -2.28 -9.03 -5.01
N PRO A 54 -3.46 -8.76 -4.42
CA PRO A 54 -3.55 -8.13 -3.11
C PRO A 54 -3.05 -9.12 -2.03
N PRO A 55 -1.87 -8.90 -1.42
CA PRO A 55 -1.33 -9.82 -0.43
C PRO A 55 -1.80 -9.32 0.94
N CYS A 56 -3.07 -9.56 1.27
CA CYS A 56 -3.59 -9.19 2.58
C CYS A 56 -4.70 -10.11 3.05
N GLN A 57 -4.47 -11.43 2.96
CA GLN A 57 -5.15 -12.43 3.78
C GLN A 57 -4.20 -13.57 4.15
N SER A 58 -2.96 -13.25 4.53
CA SER A 58 -2.04 -14.28 5.01
C SER A 58 -2.57 -14.87 6.33
N SER A 59 -2.96 -16.15 6.31
CA SER A 59 -3.38 -16.94 7.47
C SER A 59 -2.29 -16.98 8.57
N HIS A 60 -1.03 -16.75 8.20
CA HIS A 60 0.13 -16.78 9.09
C HIS A 60 0.30 -15.52 9.97
N LEU A 61 -0.48 -14.46 9.76
CA LEU A 61 -0.48 -13.30 10.66
C LEU A 61 -1.35 -13.56 11.89
N HIS A 62 -0.85 -13.18 13.07
CA HIS A 62 -1.60 -13.31 14.32
C HIS A 62 -3.00 -12.67 14.21
N PRO A 63 -4.07 -13.28 14.73
CA PRO A 63 -5.46 -12.80 14.56
C PRO A 63 -5.65 -11.31 14.90
N LEU A 64 -4.95 -10.81 15.93
CA LEU A 64 -5.01 -9.39 16.30
C LEU A 64 -4.49 -8.46 15.20
N LEU A 65 -3.44 -8.86 14.48
CA LEU A 65 -2.90 -8.11 13.34
C LEU A 65 -3.84 -8.20 12.13
N ARG A 66 -4.52 -9.34 11.95
CA ARG A 66 -5.49 -9.54 10.87
C ARG A 66 -6.73 -8.66 11.00
N LEU A 67 -7.24 -8.49 12.21
CA LEU A 67 -8.51 -7.78 12.47
C LEU A 67 -8.36 -6.27 12.70
N HIS A 68 -7.23 -5.80 13.26
CA HIS A 68 -7.11 -4.42 13.73
C HIS A 68 -6.04 -3.59 13.01
N ILE A 69 -5.30 -4.17 12.07
CA ILE A 69 -4.26 -3.47 11.32
C ILE A 69 -4.69 -3.34 9.86
N LYS A 70 -4.61 -2.12 9.33
CA LYS A 70 -4.92 -1.85 7.93
C LYS A 70 -4.07 -2.73 7.01
N PRO A 71 -4.63 -3.23 5.87
CA PRO A 71 -3.92 -4.10 4.94
C PRO A 71 -2.51 -3.61 4.56
N LYS A 72 -2.34 -2.31 4.28
CA LYS A 72 -1.03 -1.67 4.02
C LYS A 72 -0.01 -1.96 5.11
N LYS A 73 -0.42 -1.77 6.36
CA LYS A 73 0.46 -1.92 7.51
C LYS A 73 0.75 -3.41 7.78
N GLN A 74 -0.18 -4.30 7.48
CA GLN A 74 0.08 -5.75 7.50
C GLN A 74 1.18 -6.14 6.50
N HIS A 75 1.09 -5.66 5.25
CA HIS A 75 2.13 -5.90 4.22
C HIS A 75 3.50 -5.37 4.65
N GLU A 76 3.55 -4.15 5.20
CA GLU A 76 4.79 -3.56 5.72
C GLU A 76 5.39 -4.40 6.85
N ILE A 77 4.57 -4.81 7.83
CA ILE A 77 4.99 -5.66 8.95
C ILE A 77 5.53 -6.99 8.44
N GLN A 78 4.83 -7.64 7.51
CA GLN A 78 5.22 -8.96 6.99
C GLN A 78 6.54 -8.91 6.21
N ARG A 79 6.75 -7.89 5.37
CA ARG A 79 7.99 -7.76 4.60
C ARG A 79 9.16 -7.33 5.49
N LEU A 80 8.92 -6.42 6.43
CA LEU A 80 9.95 -5.95 7.36
C LEU A 80 10.37 -7.05 8.35
N SER A 81 9.44 -7.86 8.84
CA SER A 81 9.75 -8.95 9.77
C SER A 81 10.68 -10.00 9.16
N LYS A 82 10.47 -10.37 7.88
CA LYS A 82 11.37 -11.28 7.14
C LYS A 82 12.79 -10.70 7.04
N LEU A 83 12.89 -9.41 6.71
CA LEU A 83 14.18 -8.72 6.65
C LEU A 83 14.86 -8.68 8.03
N LEU A 84 14.13 -8.33 9.08
CA LEU A 84 14.65 -8.29 10.46
C LEU A 84 15.11 -9.66 10.96
N GLN A 85 14.38 -10.73 10.64
CA GLN A 85 14.77 -12.09 10.99
C GLN A 85 16.13 -12.46 10.38
N ARG A 86 16.33 -12.15 9.10
CA ARG A 86 17.61 -12.40 8.41
C ARG A 86 18.74 -11.53 8.93
N LEU A 87 18.46 -10.25 9.22
CA LEU A 87 19.43 -9.36 9.84
C LEU A 87 19.83 -9.87 11.22
N SER A 88 18.87 -10.31 12.04
CA SER A 88 19.12 -10.89 13.36
C SER A 88 20.03 -12.12 13.26
N GLN A 89 19.77 -13.04 12.33
CA GLN A 89 20.60 -14.21 12.08
C GLN A 89 22.03 -13.85 11.63
N ALA A 90 22.18 -12.84 10.78
CA ALA A 90 23.48 -12.44 10.24
C ALA A 90 24.32 -11.56 11.18
N THR A 91 23.67 -10.86 12.12
CA THR A 91 24.32 -9.92 13.04
C THR A 91 24.41 -10.42 14.47
N GLY A 92 23.65 -11.47 14.82
CA GLY A 92 23.47 -11.92 16.21
C GLY A 92 22.64 -10.96 17.06
N CYS A 93 21.94 -9.99 16.46
CA CYS A 93 21.10 -9.06 17.21
C CYS A 93 19.81 -9.75 17.69
N GLU A 94 19.66 -9.91 19.01
CA GLU A 94 18.46 -10.49 19.63
C GLU A 94 17.38 -9.47 19.96
N ARG A 95 17.75 -8.19 20.02
CA ARG A 95 16.87 -7.09 20.42
C ARG A 95 16.64 -6.14 19.26
N VAL A 96 15.37 -5.85 19.00
CA VAL A 96 14.93 -4.86 18.01
C VAL A 96 14.24 -3.73 18.74
N VAL A 97 14.62 -2.50 18.42
CA VAL A 97 13.97 -1.28 18.92
C VAL A 97 13.34 -0.58 17.74
N ASP A 98 12.03 -0.40 17.79
CA ASP A 98 11.31 0.42 16.81
C ASP A 98 11.21 1.85 17.36
N ILE A 99 11.84 2.79 16.67
CA ILE A 99 11.74 4.23 16.98
C ILE A 99 10.83 4.84 15.92
N GLY A 100 9.53 4.66 16.14
CA GLY A 100 8.48 5.22 15.28
C GLY A 100 7.93 6.55 15.81
N ALA A 101 7.50 7.43 14.90
CA ALA A 101 6.76 8.65 15.24
C ALA A 101 5.25 8.43 15.43
N GLY A 102 4.77 7.18 15.51
CA GLY A 102 3.37 6.86 15.86
C GLY A 102 2.29 7.43 14.92
N GLN A 103 2.60 7.89 13.71
CA GLN A 103 1.57 8.40 12.79
C GLN A 103 0.79 7.23 12.15
N ILE A 104 -0.25 6.79 12.87
CA ILE A 104 -1.38 6.07 12.28
C ILE A 104 -2.12 7.11 11.43
N GLY A 105 -1.85 7.15 10.13
CA GLY A 105 -2.55 8.03 9.22
C GLY A 105 -4.06 7.80 9.29
N GLU A 106 -4.79 8.81 9.75
CA GLU A 106 -6.23 9.01 9.58
C GLU A 106 -6.60 9.34 8.11
N ALA A 107 -5.73 9.04 7.15
CA ALA A 107 -5.93 9.29 5.72
C ALA A 107 -6.95 8.32 5.07
N GLY A 108 -8.05 8.01 5.76
CA GLY A 108 -9.12 7.15 5.26
C GLY A 108 -10.53 7.59 5.61
N ARG A 109 -10.71 8.80 6.16
CA ARG A 109 -12.03 9.35 6.52
C ARG A 109 -12.33 10.69 5.85
N THR A 110 -11.78 10.93 4.66
CA THR A 110 -12.30 11.99 3.80
C THR A 110 -13.52 11.46 3.07
N PRO A 111 -14.72 12.05 3.22
CA PRO A 111 -15.86 11.69 2.41
C PRO A 111 -15.50 11.82 0.93
N PHE A 112 -15.86 10.81 0.16
CA PHE A 112 -15.73 10.79 -1.29
C PHE A 112 -16.46 12.02 -1.85
N TRP A 113 -15.72 12.93 -2.48
CA TRP A 113 -16.29 14.06 -3.20
C TRP A 113 -16.99 13.52 -4.45
N ASP A 114 -18.32 13.54 -4.46
CA ASP A 114 -19.14 13.27 -5.64
C ASP A 114 -19.26 14.57 -6.45
N PRO A 115 -18.65 14.68 -7.64
CA PRO A 115 -18.71 15.88 -8.47
C PRO A 115 -20.11 16.12 -9.07
N SER A 116 -21.04 15.18 -8.93
CA SER A 116 -22.34 15.19 -9.62
C SER A 116 -23.38 16.11 -8.96
N HIS A 117 -23.08 16.71 -7.80
CA HIS A 117 -23.96 17.65 -7.11
C HIS A 117 -23.43 19.08 -7.26
N GLU A 118 -23.60 19.65 -8.46
CA GLU A 118 -23.34 21.07 -8.76
C GLU A 118 -24.40 21.97 -8.10
N SER A 119 -24.38 22.02 -6.77
CA SER A 119 -24.98 23.10 -5.99
C SER A 119 -23.80 23.85 -5.36
N GLY A 120 -23.70 25.16 -5.57
CA GLY A 120 -22.55 25.98 -5.14
C GLY A 120 -22.18 25.92 -3.65
N ASP A 121 -22.98 25.26 -2.82
CA ASP A 121 -22.77 25.08 -1.37
C ASP A 121 -21.89 23.87 -0.99
N GLY A 122 -21.55 22.97 -1.91
CA GLY A 122 -20.85 21.72 -1.57
C GLY A 122 -19.46 21.92 -0.94
N GLY A 123 -18.69 22.92 -1.40
CA GLY A 123 -17.37 23.21 -0.85
C GLY A 123 -17.40 23.98 0.47
N VAL A 124 -18.45 24.79 0.69
CA VAL A 124 -18.71 25.46 1.97
C VAL A 124 -19.11 24.41 3.02
N LEU A 125 -19.97 23.45 2.66
CA LEU A 125 -20.32 22.32 3.52
C LEU A 125 -19.09 21.50 3.88
N TYR A 126 -18.21 21.21 2.91
CA TYR A 126 -16.96 20.50 3.17
C TYR A 126 -16.03 21.27 4.12
N ALA A 127 -15.89 22.59 3.92
CA ALA A 127 -15.08 23.44 4.80
C ALA A 127 -15.65 23.48 6.23
N HIS A 128 -16.98 23.57 6.39
CA HIS A 128 -17.65 23.49 7.70
C HIS A 128 -17.42 22.15 8.39
N LEU A 129 -17.42 21.04 7.65
CA LEU A 129 -17.12 19.70 8.18
C LEU A 129 -15.63 19.55 8.55
N GLY A 130 -14.73 20.29 7.91
CA GLY A 130 -13.29 20.27 8.16
C GLY A 130 -12.84 21.10 9.36
N LEU A 131 -13.56 22.17 9.71
CA LEU A 131 -13.22 23.07 10.83
C LEU A 131 -13.08 22.32 12.18
N PRO A 132 -14.02 21.44 12.59
CA PRO A 132 -13.88 20.68 13.82
C PRO A 132 -12.68 19.74 13.81
N LEU A 133 -12.34 19.16 12.66
CA LEU A 133 -11.17 18.29 12.50
C LEU A 133 -9.86 19.07 12.67
N ALA A 134 -9.87 20.37 12.36
CA ALA A 134 -8.75 21.28 12.58
C ALA A 134 -8.74 21.89 13.99
N GLY A 135 -9.66 21.49 14.88
CA GLY A 135 -9.79 22.05 16.22
C GLY A 135 -10.42 23.45 16.26
N LEU A 136 -11.15 23.84 15.22
CA LEU A 136 -11.80 25.14 15.07
C LEU A 136 -13.33 25.02 15.19
N ASP A 137 -13.96 25.97 15.87
CA ASP A 137 -15.42 26.00 16.07
C ASP A 137 -16.11 26.66 14.86
N PRO A 138 -16.96 25.92 14.10
CA PRO A 138 -17.66 26.47 12.93
C PRO A 138 -18.59 27.63 13.26
N ALA A 139 -19.14 27.68 14.49
CA ALA A 139 -20.03 28.76 14.90
C ALA A 139 -19.30 30.09 15.15
N ARG A 140 -17.98 30.05 15.36
CA ARG A 140 -17.12 31.23 15.62
C ARG A 140 -16.39 31.73 14.40
N ILE A 141 -16.29 30.90 13.34
CA ILE A 141 -15.60 31.22 12.10
C ILE A 141 -16.64 31.26 10.99
N PRO A 142 -17.25 32.42 10.70
CA PRO A 142 -18.14 32.55 9.56
C PRO A 142 -17.34 32.29 8.28
N LEU A 143 -17.72 31.23 7.55
CA LEU A 143 -17.18 30.95 6.23
C LEU A 143 -17.99 31.75 5.22
N ASP A 144 -17.33 32.70 4.56
CA ASP A 144 -17.91 33.45 3.46
C ASP A 144 -18.05 32.54 2.23
N SER A 145 -19.31 32.25 1.87
CA SER A 145 -19.65 31.37 0.75
C SER A 145 -19.11 31.90 -0.58
N GLU A 146 -19.10 33.21 -0.77
CA GLU A 146 -18.59 33.83 -2.00
C GLU A 146 -17.06 33.70 -2.09
N ALA A 147 -16.34 33.99 -1.00
CA ALA A 147 -14.89 33.80 -0.94
C ALA A 147 -14.49 32.33 -1.10
N VAL A 148 -15.21 31.39 -0.47
CA VAL A 148 -14.97 29.96 -0.64
C VAL A 148 -15.24 29.52 -2.08
N GLY A 149 -16.31 30.02 -2.70
CA GLY A 149 -16.60 29.81 -4.13
C GLY A 149 -15.44 30.27 -5.02
N ALA A 150 -14.96 31.51 -4.82
CA ALA A 150 -13.84 32.06 -5.55
C ALA A 150 -12.52 31.29 -5.33
N MET A 151 -12.32 30.69 -4.15
CA MET A 151 -11.17 29.80 -3.89
C MET A 151 -11.31 28.47 -4.63
N LEU A 152 -12.51 27.89 -4.67
CA LEU A 152 -12.79 26.61 -5.34
C LEU A 152 -12.64 26.71 -6.86
N GLU A 153 -12.95 27.86 -7.46
CA GLU A 153 -12.65 28.12 -8.88
C GLU A 153 -11.16 27.91 -9.20
N GLN A 154 -10.27 28.11 -8.21
CA GLN A 154 -8.83 27.91 -8.35
C GLN A 154 -8.35 26.48 -8.03
N GLN A 155 -9.23 25.53 -7.74
CA GLN A 155 -8.84 24.15 -7.38
C GLN A 155 -7.92 23.51 -8.43
N HIS A 156 -8.13 23.83 -9.71
CA HIS A 156 -7.34 23.31 -10.81
C HIS A 156 -5.85 23.70 -10.69
N LYS A 157 -5.56 24.90 -10.16
CA LYS A 157 -4.19 25.36 -9.88
C LYS A 157 -3.56 24.56 -8.75
N VAL A 158 -4.33 24.24 -7.71
CA VAL A 158 -3.87 23.41 -6.58
C VAL A 158 -3.55 22.01 -7.08
N VAL A 159 -4.43 21.39 -7.87
CA VAL A 159 -4.19 20.06 -8.47
C VAL A 159 -2.96 20.06 -9.36
N ALA A 160 -2.77 21.09 -10.20
CA ALA A 160 -1.58 21.25 -11.02
C ALA A 160 -0.29 21.39 -10.16
N PHE A 161 -0.33 22.22 -9.13
CA PHE A 161 0.80 22.39 -8.20
C PHE A 161 1.13 21.08 -7.48
N CYS A 162 0.12 20.39 -6.96
CA CYS A 162 0.28 19.07 -6.33
C CYS A 162 0.83 18.03 -7.32
N THR A 163 0.45 18.09 -8.61
CA THR A 163 0.99 17.21 -9.65
C THR A 163 2.49 17.44 -9.85
N LEU A 164 2.93 18.70 -9.93
CA LEU A 164 4.36 19.02 -10.01
C LEU A 164 5.10 18.59 -8.74
N GLY A 165 4.51 18.79 -7.56
CA GLY A 165 5.02 18.30 -6.30
C GLY A 165 5.18 16.77 -6.28
N GLN A 166 4.19 16.03 -6.79
CA GLN A 166 4.25 14.57 -6.90
C GLN A 166 5.30 14.08 -7.90
N LEU A 167 5.59 14.83 -8.97
CA LEU A 167 6.72 14.52 -9.86
C LEU A 167 8.06 14.68 -9.15
N LEU A 168 8.19 15.69 -8.29
CA LEU A 168 9.43 16.00 -7.59
C LEU A 168 9.65 15.15 -6.34
N ALA A 169 8.57 14.71 -5.67
CA ALA A 169 8.65 13.96 -4.42
C ALA A 169 9.59 12.73 -4.47
N PRO A 170 9.59 11.88 -5.51
CA PRO A 170 10.55 10.77 -5.63
C PRO A 170 12.01 11.21 -5.70
N VAL A 171 12.29 12.35 -6.31
CA VAL A 171 13.64 12.93 -6.38
C VAL A 171 14.09 13.38 -5.00
N VAL A 172 13.23 14.11 -4.29
CA VAL A 172 13.53 14.59 -2.93
C VAL A 172 13.72 13.42 -1.98
N GLU A 173 12.87 12.40 -2.06
CA GLU A 173 13.04 11.16 -1.29
C GLU A 173 14.39 10.50 -1.59
N THR A 174 14.77 10.41 -2.87
CA THR A 174 16.06 9.84 -3.30
C THR A 174 17.23 10.63 -2.72
N LEU A 175 17.19 11.95 -2.78
CA LEU A 175 18.24 12.81 -2.22
C LEU A 175 18.40 12.60 -0.72
N ILE A 176 17.30 12.57 0.02
CA ILE A 176 17.32 12.32 1.48
C ILE A 176 17.87 10.92 1.77
N LEU A 177 17.41 9.90 1.05
CA LEU A 177 17.85 8.52 1.24
C LEU A 177 19.35 8.35 0.93
N LEU A 178 19.84 8.98 -0.14
CA LEU A 178 21.25 8.96 -0.50
C LEU A 178 22.11 9.71 0.51
N ASP A 179 21.68 10.88 0.98
CA ASP A 179 22.36 11.63 2.05
C ASP A 179 22.54 10.75 3.31
N ARG A 180 21.45 10.12 3.77
CA ARG A 180 21.51 9.23 4.94
C ARG A 180 22.35 7.98 4.70
N LEU A 181 22.29 7.40 3.49
CA LEU A 181 23.11 6.26 3.14
C LEU A 181 24.60 6.63 3.15
N LEU A 182 24.97 7.77 2.55
CA LEU A 182 26.36 8.22 2.50
C LEU A 182 26.89 8.51 3.90
N TYR A 183 26.13 9.23 4.72
CA TYR A 183 26.48 9.47 6.12
C TYR A 183 26.77 8.16 6.87
N LEU A 184 25.90 7.15 6.77
CA LEU A 184 26.11 5.86 7.45
C LEU A 184 27.33 5.10 6.91
N ARG A 185 27.61 5.20 5.60
CA ARG A 185 28.82 4.60 5.02
C ARG A 185 30.10 5.26 5.53
N GLU A 186 30.10 6.57 5.70
CA GLU A 186 31.21 7.31 6.32
C GLU A 186 31.44 6.88 7.78
N GLN A 187 30.37 6.53 8.51
CA GLN A 187 30.47 5.95 9.86
C GLN A 187 30.93 4.48 9.88
N GLY A 188 31.28 3.89 8.73
CA GLY A 188 31.82 2.53 8.63
C GLY A 188 30.76 1.43 8.57
N PHE A 189 29.51 1.75 8.24
CA PHE A 189 28.46 0.75 8.04
C PHE A 189 28.40 0.25 6.59
N HIS A 190 28.01 -1.01 6.42
CA HIS A 190 27.54 -1.54 5.15
C HIS A 190 26.08 -1.14 4.97
N CYS A 191 25.78 -0.41 3.89
CA CYS A 191 24.45 0.13 3.65
C CYS A 191 23.87 -0.32 2.31
N ALA A 192 22.55 -0.47 2.26
CA ALA A 192 21.80 -0.74 1.05
C ALA A 192 20.43 -0.03 1.08
N LEU A 193 19.99 0.48 -0.07
CA LEU A 193 18.61 0.91 -0.29
C LEU A 193 17.87 -0.21 -0.99
N VAL A 194 16.77 -0.68 -0.40
CA VAL A 194 16.02 -1.84 -0.86
C VAL A 194 14.57 -1.44 -1.12
N PRO A 195 14.01 -1.64 -2.33
CA PRO A 195 12.58 -1.46 -2.60
C PRO A 195 11.76 -2.61 -1.98
N LEU A 196 11.73 -2.67 -0.65
CA LEU A 196 11.19 -3.80 0.12
C LEU A 196 9.67 -3.96 -0.02
N PHE A 197 8.93 -2.86 -0.20
CA PHE A 197 7.47 -2.91 -0.28
C PHE A 197 6.97 -2.85 -1.72
N ASN A 198 5.74 -3.34 -1.94
CA ASN A 198 5.08 -3.16 -3.23
C ASN A 198 4.67 -1.68 -3.38
N PRO A 199 5.20 -0.94 -4.38
CA PRO A 199 4.94 0.49 -4.53
C PRO A 199 3.47 0.82 -4.84
N GLN A 200 2.67 -0.15 -5.34
CA GLN A 200 1.24 0.05 -5.55
C GLN A 200 0.46 0.13 -4.23
N PHE A 201 1.00 -0.46 -3.16
CA PHE A 201 0.31 -0.61 -1.88
C PHE A 201 0.94 0.23 -0.77
N SER A 202 2.27 0.28 -0.73
CA SER A 202 3.02 1.25 0.06
C SER A 202 3.92 2.08 -0.85
N PRO A 203 3.46 3.27 -1.29
CA PRO A 203 4.22 4.12 -2.21
C PRO A 203 5.58 4.57 -1.70
N ARG A 204 5.78 4.58 -0.36
CA ARG A 204 7.08 4.76 0.30
C ARG A 204 7.72 3.39 0.49
N ASN A 205 8.24 2.84 -0.60
CA ASN A 205 8.61 1.42 -0.64
C ASN A 205 10.09 1.13 -0.39
N LEU A 206 10.93 2.16 -0.28
CA LEU A 206 12.35 2.04 -0.06
C LEU A 206 12.67 1.93 1.43
N VAL A 207 13.59 1.04 1.76
CA VAL A 207 14.13 0.84 3.11
C VAL A 207 15.64 0.98 3.05
N LEU A 208 16.20 1.84 3.92
CA LEU A 208 17.63 1.94 4.15
C LEU A 208 18.03 0.90 5.20
N VAL A 209 18.86 -0.05 4.80
CA VAL A 209 19.44 -1.08 5.67
C VAL A 209 20.89 -0.71 5.94
N ALA A 210 21.31 -0.74 7.20
CA ALA A 210 22.70 -0.52 7.59
C ALA A 210 23.13 -1.55 8.65
N ALA A 211 24.30 -2.16 8.46
CA ALA A 211 24.85 -3.14 9.39
C ALA A 211 26.37 -3.04 9.48
N ARG A 212 26.95 -3.54 10.58
CA ARG A 212 28.41 -3.67 10.74
C ARG A 212 29.00 -4.89 10.01
N THR A 213 28.14 -5.76 9.48
CA THR A 213 28.53 -6.94 8.69
C THR A 213 28.10 -6.77 7.23
N PRO A 214 28.75 -7.45 6.26
CA PRO A 214 28.37 -7.38 4.86
C PRO A 214 26.91 -7.83 4.62
N LEU A 215 26.16 -7.04 3.85
CA LEU A 215 24.71 -7.28 3.63
C LEU A 215 24.39 -8.26 2.48
N ALA A 216 25.39 -8.70 1.69
CA ALA A 216 25.15 -9.47 0.47
C ALA A 216 24.33 -10.75 0.71
N THR A 217 24.67 -11.52 1.75
CA THR A 217 23.95 -12.76 2.12
C THR A 217 22.56 -12.50 2.69
N VAL A 218 22.36 -11.38 3.39
CA VAL A 218 21.05 -10.99 3.95
C VAL A 218 20.06 -10.65 2.84
N LEU A 219 20.53 -9.95 1.82
CA LEU A 219 19.69 -9.40 0.74
C LEU A 219 19.45 -10.39 -0.41
N ALA A 220 20.38 -11.32 -0.68
CA ALA A 220 20.32 -12.24 -1.82
C ALA A 220 19.07 -13.14 -1.92
N GLY A 221 18.30 -13.30 -0.83
CA GLY A 221 17.06 -14.09 -0.83
C GLY A 221 15.77 -13.28 -0.84
N LEU A 222 15.81 -11.94 -0.86
CA LEU A 222 14.58 -11.12 -0.71
C LEU A 222 13.65 -11.22 -1.92
N ASP A 223 14.21 -11.49 -3.10
CA ASP A 223 13.46 -11.63 -4.36
C ASP A 223 12.80 -13.02 -4.53
N LYS A 224 13.30 -14.06 -3.84
CA LYS A 224 12.76 -15.43 -3.96
C LYS A 224 11.52 -15.66 -3.09
N ASP A 225 11.39 -14.91 -1.99
CA ASP A 225 10.26 -15.04 -1.06
C ASP A 225 8.96 -14.39 -1.57
N SER A 226 8.95 -13.79 -2.76
CA SER A 226 7.73 -13.31 -3.43
C SER A 226 7.00 -14.38 -4.25
N GLU A 227 7.66 -15.48 -4.63
CA GLU A 227 7.09 -16.46 -5.57
C GLU A 227 6.78 -17.83 -4.92
N ASP A 228 7.53 -18.26 -3.90
CA ASP A 228 7.60 -19.70 -3.53
C ASP A 228 6.83 -20.15 -2.27
N ARG A 229 5.84 -19.41 -1.74
CA ARG A 229 5.11 -19.86 -0.52
C ARG A 229 3.58 -19.80 -0.56
N ASP A 230 2.97 -19.56 -1.72
CA ASP A 230 1.50 -19.65 -1.87
C ASP A 230 1.08 -20.73 -2.88
N SER A 231 2.03 -21.50 -3.43
CA SER A 231 1.78 -22.53 -4.46
C SER A 231 1.88 -23.97 -3.95
N SER A 232 2.26 -24.19 -2.69
CA SER A 232 2.52 -25.55 -2.15
C SER A 232 1.52 -26.07 -1.11
N GLU A 233 0.43 -25.38 -0.79
CA GLU A 233 -0.52 -25.85 0.25
C GLU A 233 -1.94 -26.19 -0.24
N ASP A 234 -2.19 -26.25 -1.56
CA ASP A 234 -3.45 -26.78 -2.12
C ASP A 234 -3.37 -28.27 -2.54
N ARG A 235 -2.39 -29.04 -2.01
CA ARG A 235 -2.30 -30.49 -2.25
C ARG A 235 -1.92 -31.25 -0.99
N HIS A 236 -2.86 -31.45 -0.08
CA HIS A 236 -3.21 -32.74 0.55
C HIS A 236 -4.13 -32.50 1.76
N SER A 237 -5.43 -32.67 1.53
CA SER A 237 -6.33 -33.38 2.46
C SER A 237 -7.67 -33.66 1.75
N ASN A 238 -7.61 -34.37 0.62
CA ASN A 238 -8.68 -35.29 0.24
C ASN A 238 -8.05 -36.67 0.38
N GLU A 239 -7.91 -37.11 1.63
CA GLU A 239 -7.70 -38.52 1.93
C GLU A 239 -9.07 -39.07 2.29
N ASP A 240 -9.68 -39.69 1.29
CA ASP A 240 -10.62 -40.81 1.33
C ASP A 240 -11.20 -41.19 2.72
N GLU A 241 -12.42 -40.73 3.01
CA GLU A 241 -13.37 -41.52 3.80
C GLU A 241 -14.07 -42.52 2.87
N ASP A 242 -13.35 -43.58 2.50
CA ASP A 242 -13.94 -44.80 1.95
C ASP A 242 -14.06 -45.82 3.11
N LEU A 243 -15.21 -45.80 3.79
CA LEU A 243 -15.55 -46.80 4.79
C LEU A 243 -15.87 -48.11 4.07
N GLY A 244 -14.89 -49.00 4.05
CA GLY A 244 -14.98 -50.33 3.43
C GLY A 244 -16.13 -51.18 3.94
N GLU A 245 -16.96 -51.62 2.98
CA GLU A 245 -17.81 -52.81 3.06
C GLU A 245 -16.99 -54.06 2.71
N ALA A 246 -16.98 -55.06 3.60
CA ALA A 246 -16.67 -56.49 3.37
C ALA A 246 -16.67 -57.16 4.77
N GLU A 247 -17.34 -58.25 5.11
CA GLU A 247 -17.74 -59.49 4.43
C GLU A 247 -18.77 -60.21 5.36
N SER A 248 -19.93 -60.67 4.90
CA SER A 248 -20.24 -62.06 4.48
C SER A 248 -21.19 -62.82 5.44
N PRO A 249 -21.94 -63.84 4.95
CA PRO A 249 -23.27 -64.21 5.46
C PRO A 249 -23.33 -65.56 6.19
N ARG A 250 -24.42 -65.83 6.94
CA ARG A 250 -25.05 -67.17 7.10
C ARG A 250 -26.37 -67.16 7.88
N GLU A 251 -27.40 -67.66 7.19
CA GLU A 251 -28.52 -68.53 7.61
C GLU A 251 -29.13 -68.47 9.02
N GLY A 252 -30.43 -68.17 9.05
CA GLY A 252 -31.44 -69.10 9.57
C GLY A 252 -31.82 -68.99 11.06
N GLN A 253 -32.94 -68.33 11.36
CA GLN A 253 -34.13 -68.92 12.00
C GLN A 253 -35.21 -67.86 12.32
N SER A 254 -36.46 -68.29 12.14
CA SER A 254 -37.72 -67.55 12.20
C SER A 254 -38.23 -67.39 13.66
N PRO A 255 -39.50 -67.01 13.94
CA PRO A 255 -40.16 -65.70 13.76
C PRO A 255 -40.72 -65.17 15.10
N HIS A 256 -41.14 -63.90 15.19
CA HIS A 256 -42.28 -63.51 16.05
C HIS A 256 -42.82 -62.13 15.65
N SER A 257 -44.01 -62.12 15.05
CA SER A 257 -44.96 -60.99 15.05
C SER A 257 -45.80 -61.04 16.34
N PRO A 258 -46.82 -60.18 16.58
CA PRO A 258 -47.23 -58.93 15.92
C PRO A 258 -47.53 -57.78 16.93
N GLY A 259 -47.98 -56.63 16.44
CA GLY A 259 -49.12 -55.98 17.12
C GLY A 259 -49.13 -54.45 17.22
N HIS A 260 -50.09 -53.87 16.52
CA HIS A 260 -50.91 -52.73 16.94
C HIS A 260 -50.40 -51.28 16.81
N ARG A 261 -50.84 -50.65 15.71
CA ARG A 261 -51.51 -49.34 15.67
C ARG A 261 -52.79 -49.38 16.54
N PRO A 262 -53.33 -48.26 17.07
CA PRO A 262 -53.92 -47.21 16.20
C PRO A 262 -53.86 -45.76 16.70
N GLN A 263 -54.22 -44.87 15.76
CA GLN A 263 -54.89 -43.56 15.87
C GLN A 263 -54.34 -42.50 16.83
#